data_AF-I4DJG3-F1
#
_entry.id   AF-I4DJG3-F1
#
_cell.length_a   1.000
_cell.length_b   1.000
_cell.length_c   1.000
_cell.angle_alpha   90.00
_cell.angle_beta   90.00
_cell.angle_gamma   90.00
#
_symmetry.space_group_name_H-M   'P 1'
#
loop_
_entity.id
_entity.type
_entity.pdbx_description
1 polymer ?
#
loop_
_entity_poly.entity_id
_entity_poly.type
_entity_poly.pdbx_seq_one_letter_code
_entity_poly.pdbx_strand_id
1 'polypeptide(L)'
;MTIGAIYLYRLNALRIQKHEVEMRSSKMAIYPMLLAERDREYLKQLRRNRDAEAELMKDVPGWEVGTYYGEPVYKLVPQDTLVEPIFHEYYAHTNPVDWFRRAYIKLRS
;
A
#
# COMPACT_ATOMS: atom_id res chain seq x y z
N MET A 1 -28.77 15.97 35.12
CA MET A 1 -27.33 16.28 34.98
C MET A 1 -27.03 17.49 35.85
N THR A 2 -26.26 17.34 36.92
CA THR A 2 -25.88 18.46 37.80
C THR A 2 -24.81 19.34 37.13
N ILE A 3 -24.77 20.64 37.45
CA ILE A 3 -23.79 21.59 36.88
C ILE A 3 -22.35 21.11 37.09
N GLY A 4 -22.05 20.53 38.26
CA GLY A 4 -20.73 19.94 38.55
C GLY A 4 -20.38 18.75 37.66
N ALA A 5 -21.34 17.88 37.34
CA ALA A 5 -21.12 16.77 36.43
C ALA A 5 -20.82 17.24 34.99
N ILE A 6 -21.53 18.28 34.53
CA ILE A 6 -21.29 18.89 33.21
C ILE A 6 -19.87 19.52 33.15
N TYR A 7 -19.44 20.18 34.22
CA TYR A 7 -18.09 20.76 34.32
C TYR A 7 -17.00 19.69 34.27
N LEU A 8 -17.11 18.62 35.07
CA LEU A 8 -16.14 17.52 35.06
C LEU A 8 -16.10 16.78 33.71
N TYR A 9 -17.26 16.56 33.09
CA TYR A 9 -17.34 15.99 31.74
C TYR A 9 -16.59 16.85 30.72
N ARG A 10 -16.78 18.17 30.77
CA ARG A 10 -16.06 19.12 29.89
C ARG A 10 -14.55 19.03 30.08
N LEU A 11 -14.05 18.97 31.32
CA LEU A 11 -12.61 18.82 31.59
C LEU A 11 -12.05 17.52 31.01
N ASN A 12 -12.77 16.41 31.15
CA ASN A 12 -12.38 15.13 30.57
C ASN A 12 -12.39 15.16 29.04
N ALA A 13 -13.41 15.76 28.42
CA ALA A 13 -13.48 15.91 26.97
C ALA A 13 -12.28 16.71 26.42
N LEU A 14 -11.90 17.81 27.08
CA LEU A 14 -10.72 18.59 26.71
C LEU A 14 -9.41 17.79 26.87
N ARG A 15 -9.30 16.94 27.90
CA ARG A 15 -8.14 16.07 28.09
C ARG A 15 -8.04 15.01 26.97
N ILE A 16 -9.16 14.37 26.63
CA ILE A 16 -9.23 13.38 25.55
C ILE A 16 -8.83 14.03 24.22
N GLN A 17 -9.37 15.21 23.91
CA GLN A 17 -9.00 15.95 22.70
C GLN A 17 -7.49 16.25 22.63
N LYS A 18 -6.88 16.68 23.74
CA LYS A 18 -5.42 16.91 23.79
C LYS A 18 -4.64 15.63 23.50
N HIS A 19 -5.04 14.51 24.11
CA HIS A 19 -4.39 13.21 23.89
C HIS A 19 -4.57 12.70 22.45
N GLU A 20 -5.74 12.88 21.85
CA GLU A 20 -5.98 12.53 20.45
C GLU A 20 -5.12 13.35 19.49
N VAL A 21 -4.97 14.65 19.76
CA VAL A 21 -4.07 15.54 19.00
C VAL A 21 -2.62 15.08 19.14
N GLU A 22 -2.16 14.80 20.35
CA GLU A 22 -0.82 14.28 20.61
C GLU A 22 -0.55 12.98 19.84
N MET A 23 -1.45 12.00 19.96
CA MET A 23 -1.33 10.72 19.26
C MET A 23 -1.34 10.89 17.72
N ARG A 24 -2.15 11.80 17.19
CA ARG A 24 -2.17 12.09 15.75
C ARG A 24 -0.87 12.74 15.30
N SER A 25 -0.35 13.70 16.06
CA SER A 25 0.94 14.34 15.80
C SER A 25 2.09 13.32 15.82
N SER A 26 2.13 12.41 16.80
CA SER A 26 3.12 11.33 16.85
C SER A 26 3.03 10.41 15.63
N LYS A 27 1.81 10.04 15.20
CA LYS A 27 1.62 9.25 13.97
C LYS A 27 2.11 9.99 12.73
N MET A 28 1.79 11.29 12.61
CA MET A 28 2.24 12.11 11.47
C MET A 28 3.76 12.25 11.40
N ALA A 29 4.44 12.27 12.55
CA ALA A 29 5.91 12.31 12.58
C ALA A 29 6.55 11.03 12.01
N ILE A 30 5.97 9.86 12.27
CA ILE A 30 6.50 8.56 11.83
C ILE A 30 6.00 8.18 10.42
N TYR A 31 4.83 8.66 10.03
CA TYR A 31 4.18 8.36 8.75
C TYR A 31 5.08 8.47 7.51
N PRO A 32 5.89 9.54 7.29
CA PRO A 32 6.71 9.63 6.09
C PRO A 32 7.78 8.52 6.00
N MET A 33 8.31 8.07 7.14
CA MET A 33 9.28 6.95 7.17
C MET A 33 8.61 5.64 6.78
N LEU A 34 7.44 5.34 7.37
CA LEU A 34 6.67 4.13 7.05
C LEU A 34 6.21 4.11 5.58
N LEU A 35 5.82 5.27 5.05
CA LEU A 35 5.45 5.42 3.64
C LEU A 35 6.65 5.14 2.74
N ALA A 36 7.83 5.71 3.04
CA ALA A 36 9.04 5.47 2.27
C ALA A 36 9.49 3.99 2.34
N GLU A 37 9.38 3.33 3.49
CA GLU A 37 9.68 1.90 3.64
C GLU A 37 8.73 1.05 2.79
N ARG A 38 7.42 1.33 2.86
CA ARG A 38 6.40 0.66 2.05
C ARG A 38 6.70 0.82 0.57
N ASP A 39 6.97 2.04 0.11
CA ASP A 39 7.19 2.33 -1.31
C ASP A 39 8.48 1.65 -1.82
N ARG A 40 9.53 1.56 -1.01
CA ARG A 40 10.75 0.79 -1.34
C ARG A 40 10.45 -0.69 -1.51
N GLU A 41 9.75 -1.30 -0.55
CA GLU A 41 9.42 -2.73 -0.64
C GLU A 41 8.47 -3.02 -1.81
N TYR A 42 7.54 -2.11 -2.09
CA TYR A 42 6.66 -2.20 -3.25
C TYR A 42 7.45 -2.24 -4.56
N LEU A 43 8.34 -1.27 -4.80
CA LEU A 43 9.16 -1.22 -6.01
C LEU A 43 10.11 -2.41 -6.14
N LYS A 44 10.69 -2.88 -5.03
CA LYS A 44 11.51 -4.10 -5.03
C LYS A 44 10.70 -5.32 -5.44
N GLN A 45 9.46 -5.45 -4.98
CA GLN A 45 8.61 -6.56 -5.36
C GLN A 45 8.24 -6.50 -6.86
N LEU A 46 7.93 -5.31 -7.39
CA LEU A 46 7.70 -5.14 -8.84
C LEU A 46 8.92 -5.55 -9.65
N ARG A 47 10.13 -5.21 -9.16
CA ARG A 47 11.37 -5.60 -9.82
C ARG A 47 11.54 -7.12 -9.84
N ARG A 48 11.28 -7.82 -8.73
CA ARG A 48 11.32 -9.29 -8.67
C ARG A 48 10.34 -9.93 -9.65
N ASN A 49 9.12 -9.42 -9.75
CA ASN A 49 8.12 -9.94 -10.68
C ASN A 49 8.59 -9.74 -12.14
N ARG A 50 9.19 -8.59 -12.45
CA ARG A 50 9.74 -8.33 -13.79
C ARG A 50 10.94 -9.22 -14.13
N ASP A 51 11.83 -9.44 -13.16
CA ASP A 51 12.98 -10.33 -13.35
C ASP A 51 12.51 -11.80 -13.55
N ALA A 52 11.46 -12.23 -12.82
CA ALA A 52 10.83 -13.54 -13.01
C ALA A 52 10.11 -13.67 -14.38
N GLU A 53 9.45 -12.61 -14.85
CA GLU A 53 8.87 -12.56 -16.21
C GLU A 53 9.96 -12.74 -17.27
N ALA A 54 11.10 -12.05 -17.12
CA ALA A 54 12.23 -12.16 -18.04
C ALA A 54 12.80 -13.58 -18.12
N GLU A 55 12.91 -14.26 -16.98
CA GLU A 55 13.38 -15.65 -16.92
C GLU A 55 12.37 -16.62 -17.54
N LEU A 56 11.07 -16.43 -17.27
CA LEU A 56 10.00 -17.31 -17.75
C LEU A 56 9.75 -17.16 -19.25
N MET A 57 9.83 -15.95 -19.78
CA MET A 57 9.44 -15.63 -21.17
C MET A 57 10.62 -15.58 -22.16
N LYS A 58 11.84 -15.92 -21.71
CA LYS A 58 13.07 -15.86 -22.52
C LYS A 58 13.01 -16.63 -23.85
N ASP A 59 12.24 -17.72 -23.89
CA ASP A 59 12.18 -18.64 -25.04
C ASP A 59 10.99 -18.31 -25.98
N VAL A 60 10.20 -17.28 -25.66
CA VAL A 60 9.01 -16.92 -26.45
C VAL A 60 9.38 -15.88 -27.52
N PRO A 61 9.22 -16.18 -28.82
CA PRO A 61 9.59 -15.26 -29.89
C PRO A 61 8.73 -14.00 -29.86
N GLY A 62 9.38 -12.84 -29.92
CA GLY A 62 8.70 -11.54 -29.93
C GLY A 62 8.18 -11.06 -28.57
N TRP A 63 8.48 -11.77 -27.47
CA TRP A 63 8.15 -11.28 -26.13
C TRP A 63 9.14 -10.21 -25.68
N GLU A 64 8.61 -9.07 -25.26
CA GLU A 64 9.38 -7.98 -24.66
C GLU A 64 8.90 -7.77 -23.22
N VAL A 65 9.83 -7.85 -22.26
CA VAL A 65 9.50 -7.84 -20.83
C VAL A 65 8.87 -6.52 -20.41
N GLY A 66 7.66 -6.58 -19.85
CA GLY A 66 6.89 -5.41 -19.43
C GLY A 66 6.10 -4.72 -20.55
N THR A 67 6.01 -5.32 -21.73
CA THR A 67 5.09 -4.91 -22.80
C THR A 67 4.28 -6.11 -23.28
N TYR A 68 3.21 -5.85 -24.03
CA TYR A 68 2.47 -6.90 -24.71
C TYR A 68 3.02 -7.04 -26.13
N TYR A 69 3.99 -7.95 -26.33
CA TYR A 69 4.65 -8.18 -27.63
C TYR A 69 5.16 -6.88 -28.29
N GLY A 70 5.77 -5.98 -27.50
CA GLY A 70 6.28 -4.68 -27.98
C GLY A 70 5.29 -3.52 -27.90
N GLU A 71 4.00 -3.76 -27.64
CA GLU A 71 3.02 -2.70 -27.42
C GLU A 71 2.81 -2.41 -25.92
N PRO A 72 2.73 -1.14 -25.49
CA PRO A 72 2.32 -0.81 -24.14
C PRO A 72 0.85 -1.20 -23.91
N VAL A 73 0.57 -1.86 -22.78
CA VAL A 73 -0.80 -2.26 -22.40
C VAL A 73 -1.72 -1.04 -22.29
N TYR A 74 -1.21 0.06 -21.72
CA TYR A 74 -1.95 1.31 -21.57
C TYR A 74 -1.54 2.31 -22.66
N LYS A 75 -2.43 2.56 -23.62
CA LYS A 75 -2.16 3.42 -24.79
C LYS A 75 -2.29 4.91 -24.51
N LEU A 76 -3.16 5.29 -23.57
CA LEU A 76 -3.49 6.70 -23.28
C LEU A 76 -2.61 7.32 -22.19
N VAL A 77 -1.80 6.50 -21.53
CA VAL A 77 -1.05 6.87 -20.34
C VAL A 77 0.37 7.27 -20.75
N PRO A 78 0.93 8.37 -20.22
CA PRO A 78 2.30 8.76 -20.51
C PRO A 78 3.29 7.67 -20.07
N GLN A 79 4.32 7.44 -20.88
CA GLN A 79 5.26 6.32 -20.67
C GLN A 79 6.07 6.41 -19.37
N ASP A 80 6.26 7.61 -18.83
CA ASP A 80 6.99 7.85 -17.58
C ASP A 80 6.14 7.63 -16.32
N THR A 81 4.84 7.35 -16.46
CA THR A 81 3.97 7.14 -15.31
C THR A 81 3.96 5.67 -14.89
N LEU A 82 4.17 5.44 -13.59
CA LEU A 82 4.03 4.11 -13.02
C LEU A 82 2.54 3.78 -12.90
N VAL A 83 2.08 2.83 -13.69
CA VAL A 83 0.74 2.26 -13.51
C VAL A 83 0.80 1.25 -12.37
N GLU A 84 0.00 1.48 -11.34
CA GLU A 84 -0.07 0.58 -10.18
C GLU A 84 -0.70 -0.75 -10.59
N PRO A 85 0.02 -1.88 -10.46
CA PRO A 85 -0.56 -3.20 -10.69
C PRO A 85 -1.70 -3.50 -9.74
N ILE A 86 -2.61 -4.33 -10.22
CA ILE A 86 -3.69 -4.88 -9.41
C ILE A 86 -3.12 -5.84 -8.35
N PHE A 87 -3.90 -6.07 -7.29
CA PHE A 87 -3.48 -6.91 -6.16
C PHE A 87 -2.97 -8.30 -6.58
N HIS A 88 -3.62 -8.92 -7.58
CA HIS A 88 -3.25 -10.24 -8.11
C HIS A 88 -1.90 -10.22 -8.83
N GLU A 89 -1.59 -9.16 -9.58
CA GLU A 89 -0.33 -9.01 -10.31
C GLU A 89 0.83 -8.78 -9.34
N TYR A 90 0.61 -8.02 -8.28
CA TYR A 90 1.61 -7.83 -7.23
C TYR A 90 1.98 -9.15 -6.52
N TYR A 91 0.98 -10.00 -6.28
CA TYR A 91 1.11 -11.27 -5.57
C TYR A 91 1.19 -12.52 -6.48
N ALA A 92 1.51 -12.35 -7.76
CA ALA A 92 1.47 -13.42 -8.77
C ALA A 92 2.27 -14.68 -8.39
N HIS A 93 3.37 -14.53 -7.65
CA HIS A 93 4.25 -15.64 -7.24
C HIS A 93 3.95 -16.22 -5.84
N THR A 94 2.81 -15.87 -5.24
CA THR A 94 2.44 -16.38 -3.91
C THR A 94 1.31 -17.41 -4.00
N ASN A 95 1.18 -18.24 -2.97
CA ASN A 95 0.07 -19.19 -2.88
C ASN A 95 -1.28 -18.43 -2.88
N PRO A 96 -2.27 -18.85 -3.68
CA PRO A 96 -3.61 -18.26 -3.70
C PRO A 96 -4.24 -18.02 -2.33
N VAL A 97 -4.05 -18.95 -1.39
CA VAL A 97 -4.61 -18.86 -0.04
C VAL A 97 -3.95 -17.74 0.77
N ASP A 98 -2.64 -17.54 0.59
CA ASP A 98 -1.88 -16.56 1.36
C ASP A 98 -2.16 -15.14 0.91
N TRP A 99 -2.29 -14.89 -0.39
CA TRP A 99 -2.68 -13.56 -0.86
C TRP A 99 -4.11 -13.22 -0.44
N PHE A 100 -5.04 -14.18 -0.48
CA PHE A 100 -6.42 -13.97 -0.03
C PHE A 100 -6.47 -13.56 1.44
N ARG A 101 -5.72 -14.27 2.30
CA ARG A 101 -5.60 -13.90 3.71
C ARG A 101 -5.10 -12.47 3.89
N ARG A 102 -4.11 -12.04 3.09
CA ARG A 102 -3.56 -10.68 3.11
C ARG A 102 -4.58 -9.62 2.68
N ALA A 103 -5.38 -9.89 1.66
CA ALA A 103 -6.42 -8.99 1.18
C ALA A 103 -7.50 -8.71 2.25
N TYR A 104 -7.77 -9.71 3.11
CA TYR A 104 -8.79 -9.62 4.17
C TYR A 104 -8.21 -9.50 5.58
N ILE A 105 -6.98 -9.00 5.73
CA ILE A 105 -6.44 -8.68 7.06
C ILE A 105 -7.30 -7.56 7.66
N LYS A 106 -8.20 -7.93 8.57
CA LYS A 106 -8.81 -6.99 9.49
C LYS A 106 -7.72 -6.56 10.47
N LEU A 107 -7.18 -5.37 10.28
CA LEU A 107 -6.53 -4.65 11.37
C LEU A 107 -7.57 -4.52 12.47
N ARG A 108 -7.44 -5.33 13.53
CA ARG A 108 -8.35 -5.33 14.66
C ARG A 108 -8.26 -3.94 15.30
N SER A 109 -9.25 -3.10 15.01
CA SER A 109 -9.50 -1.86 15.74
C SER A 109 -10.00 -2.18 17.14
#